data_AF-A0A831J7Z3-F1
#
_entry.id   AF-A0A831J7Z3-F1
#
_cell.length_a   1.000
_cell.length_b   1.000
_cell.length_c   1.000
_cell.angle_alpha   90.00
_cell.angle_beta   90.00
_cell.angle_gamma   90.00
#
_symmetry.space_group_name_H-M   'P 1'
#
loop_
_entity.id
_entity.type
_entity.pdbx_description
1 polymer ?
#
loop_
_entity_poly.entity_id
_entity_poly.type
_entity_poly.pdbx_seq_one_letter_code
_entity_poly.pdbx_strand_id
1 'polypeptide(L)'
;MRIYHGGELAKRSYYLNVKKWELIPLEDGSIIEGEPKQIFFRLSLIETLFSAPLLGAVYVIFLPIAGFVVLAKVLCTRMRKWL
;
A
#
# COMPACT_ATOMS: atom_id res chain seq x y z
N MET A 1 2.07 6.55 -15.47
CA MET A 1 1.42 5.36 -14.90
C MET A 1 0.28 4.95 -15.82
N ARG A 2 0.24 3.71 -16.32
CA ARG A 2 -0.88 3.19 -17.14
C ARG A 2 -1.81 2.37 -16.25
N ILE A 3 -3.10 2.64 -16.35
CA ILE A 3 -4.18 1.97 -15.62
C ILE A 3 -4.70 0.85 -16.52
N TYR A 4 -4.84 -0.36 -15.97
CA TYR A 4 -5.31 -1.53 -16.71
C TYR A 4 -6.67 -1.99 -16.18
N HIS A 5 -7.52 -2.49 -17.08
CA HIS A 5 -8.87 -2.95 -16.77
C HIS A 5 -8.98 -4.48 -16.89
N GLY A 6 -9.89 -5.08 -16.11
CA GLY A 6 -10.19 -6.51 -16.19
C GLY A 6 -10.64 -6.90 -17.61
N GLY A 7 -10.06 -7.97 -18.16
CA GLY A 7 -10.29 -8.43 -19.53
C GLY A 7 -9.23 -8.02 -20.56
N GLU A 8 -8.22 -7.21 -20.20
CA GLU A 8 -7.10 -6.89 -21.08
C GLU A 8 -6.00 -7.98 -21.07
N LEU A 9 -5.27 -8.11 -22.18
CA LEU A 9 -4.10 -8.99 -22.28
C LEU A 9 -2.99 -8.50 -21.32
N ALA A 10 -2.66 -9.32 -20.33
CA ALA A 10 -1.62 -9.01 -19.37
C ALA A 10 -0.23 -9.27 -19.97
N LYS A 11 0.65 -8.29 -19.81
CA LYS A 11 2.10 -8.47 -19.97
C LYS A 11 2.67 -8.99 -18.66
N ARG A 12 3.65 -9.89 -18.68
CA ARG A 12 4.29 -10.53 -17.50
C ARG A 12 4.77 -9.48 -16.50
N SER A 13 4.00 -9.29 -15.43
CA SER A 13 4.21 -8.30 -14.38
C SER A 13 3.25 -8.58 -13.23
N TYR A 14 3.47 -7.94 -12.08
CA TYR A 14 2.54 -8.00 -10.95
C TYR A 14 1.44 -6.98 -11.17
N TYR A 15 0.19 -7.36 -10.93
CA TYR A 15 -0.94 -6.43 -10.99
C TYR A 15 -1.53 -6.30 -9.59
N LEU A 16 -1.58 -5.08 -9.07
CA LEU A 16 -2.22 -4.75 -7.82
C LEU A 16 -3.68 -4.41 -8.09
N ASN A 17 -4.59 -5.17 -7.49
CA ASN A 17 -6.00 -4.81 -7.45
C ASN A 17 -6.22 -3.80 -6.32
N VAL A 18 -6.48 -2.54 -6.66
CA VAL A 18 -6.64 -1.46 -5.64
C VAL A 18 -7.89 -1.67 -4.78
N LYS A 19 -8.92 -2.32 -5.33
CA LYS A 19 -10.17 -2.57 -4.61
C LYS A 19 -10.01 -3.63 -3.53
N LYS A 20 -9.15 -4.62 -3.78
CA LYS A 20 -8.91 -5.76 -2.86
C LYS A 20 -7.58 -5.70 -2.11
N TRP A 21 -6.67 -4.81 -2.52
CA TRP A 21 -5.27 -4.79 -2.07
C TRP A 21 -4.55 -6.13 -2.27
N GLU A 22 -4.88 -6.84 -3.35
CA GLU A 22 -4.28 -8.13 -3.71
C GLU A 22 -3.27 -7.98 -4.85
N LEU A 23 -2.11 -8.63 -4.70
CA LEU A 23 -1.08 -8.74 -5.73
C LEU A 23 -1.30 -10.02 -6.52
N ILE A 24 -1.59 -9.88 -7.80
CA ILE A 24 -1.82 -10.99 -8.71
C ILE A 24 -0.60 -11.09 -9.64
N PRO A 25 0.21 -12.17 -9.55
CA PRO A 25 1.25 -12.44 -10.53
C PRO A 25 0.58 -12.94 -11.82
N LEU A 26 0.73 -12.19 -12.92
CA LEU A 26 0.24 -12.61 -14.23
C LEU A 26 1.43 -12.91 -15.15
N GLU A 27 1.34 -14.04 -15.86
CA GLU A 27 2.32 -14.47 -16.87
C GLU A 27 1.99 -13.85 -18.24
N ASP A 28 2.96 -13.86 -19.17
CA ASP A 28 2.77 -13.30 -20.51
C ASP A 28 1.62 -14.02 -21.23
N GLY A 29 0.63 -13.26 -21.70
CA GLY A 29 -0.51 -13.79 -22.46
C GLY A 29 -1.68 -14.28 -21.60
N SER A 30 -1.59 -14.15 -20.27
CA SER A 30 -2.74 -14.35 -19.39
C SER A 30 -3.71 -13.16 -19.44
N ILE A 31 -4.99 -13.44 -19.25
CA ILE A 31 -6.03 -12.40 -19.21
C ILE A 31 -6.10 -11.88 -17.78
N ILE A 32 -6.20 -10.56 -17.58
CA ILE A 32 -6.43 -9.99 -16.25
C ILE A 32 -7.83 -10.43 -15.78
N GLU A 33 -7.88 -11.47 -14.96
CA GLU A 33 -9.13 -11.98 -14.37
C GLU A 33 -9.70 -10.94 -13.39
N GLY A 34 -10.83 -10.35 -13.79
CA GLY A 34 -11.51 -9.33 -12.99
C GLY A 34 -12.65 -8.67 -13.75
N GLU A 35 -13.56 -8.05 -13.01
CA GLU A 35 -14.61 -7.22 -13.63
C GLU A 35 -13.96 -6.02 -14.37
N PRO A 36 -14.51 -5.57 -15.51
CA PRO A 36 -13.99 -4.42 -16.25
C PRO A 36 -13.98 -3.11 -15.45
N LYS A 37 -14.76 -3.05 -14.36
CA LYS A 37 -14.82 -1.92 -13.42
C LYS A 37 -13.69 -1.94 -12.37
N GLN A 38 -12.90 -3.01 -12.28
CA GLN A 38 -11.78 -3.10 -11.36
C GLN A 38 -10.55 -2.45 -11.99
N ILE A 39 -9.87 -1.66 -11.15
CA ILE A 39 -8.70 -0.88 -11.52
C ILE A 39 -7.48 -1.68 -11.09
N PHE A 40 -6.67 -2.08 -12.07
CA PHE A 40 -5.43 -2.81 -11.85
C PHE A 40 -4.24 -1.90 -12.11
N PHE A 41 -3.36 -1.80 -11.12
CA PHE A 41 -2.07 -1.13 -11.27
C PHE A 41 -1.01 -2.15 -11.61
N ARG A 42 -0.35 -1.97 -12.74
CA ARG A 42 0.81 -2.77 -13.09
C ARG A 42 1.99 -2.32 -12.22
N LEU A 43 2.44 -3.19 -11.34
CA LEU A 43 3.67 -3.07 -10.59
C LEU A 43 4.74 -3.92 -11.26
N SER A 44 5.87 -3.29 -11.58
CA SER A 44 7.07 -4.04 -11.90
C SER A 44 7.59 -4.77 -10.67
N LEU A 45 8.31 -5.87 -10.86
CA LEU A 45 8.92 -6.67 -9.79
C LEU A 45 9.80 -5.79 -8.88
N ILE A 46 10.49 -4.82 -9.48
CA ILE A 46 11.31 -3.82 -8.80
C ILE A 46 10.44 -2.93 -7.89
N GLU A 47 9.33 -2.40 -8.40
CA GLU A 47 8.45 -1.51 -7.63
C GLU A 47 7.82 -2.24 -6.45
N THR A 48 7.38 -3.49 -6.65
CA THR A 48 6.89 -4.35 -5.56
C THR A 48 7.97 -4.57 -4.51
N LEU A 49 9.21 -4.87 -4.93
CA LEU A 49 10.33 -5.10 -4.01
C LEU A 49 10.71 -3.85 -3.21
N PHE A 50 10.69 -2.67 -3.82
CA PHE A 50 10.97 -1.40 -3.13
C PHE A 50 9.80 -0.88 -2.29
N SER A 51 8.57 -1.29 -2.58
CA SER A 51 7.40 -0.84 -1.80
C SER A 51 7.46 -1.28 -0.33
N ALA A 52 7.94 -2.50 -0.06
CA ALA A 52 8.09 -3.02 1.29
C ALA A 52 9.07 -2.22 2.17
N PRO A 53 10.34 -2.00 1.78
CA PRO A 53 11.26 -1.17 2.55
C PRO A 53 10.81 0.30 2.58
N LEU A 54 10.17 0.82 1.53
CA LEU A 54 9.63 2.18 1.54
C LEU A 54 8.54 2.34 2.60
N LEU A 55 7.58 1.42 2.68
CA LEU A 55 6.56 1.42 3.73
C LEU A 55 7.18 1.33 5.13
N GLY A 56 8.21 0.50 5.31
CA GLY A 56 8.96 0.43 6.55
C GLY A 56 9.68 1.73 6.91
N ALA A 57 10.32 2.38 5.93
CA ALA A 57 10.98 3.67 6.14
C ALA A 57 9.98 4.76 6.52
N VAL A 58 8.84 4.84 5.82
CA VAL A 58 7.75 5.75 6.18
C VAL A 58 7.28 5.47 7.61
N TYR A 59 7.07 4.21 7.97
CA TYR A 59 6.67 3.84 9.33
C TYR A 59 7.69 4.32 10.39
N VAL A 60 8.99 4.08 10.17
CA VAL A 60 10.05 4.49 11.09
C VAL A 60 10.16 6.02 11.18
N ILE A 61 10.02 6.75 10.07
CA ILE A 61 10.07 8.21 10.05
C ILE A 61 8.87 8.83 10.79
N PHE A 62 7.70 8.20 10.73
CA PHE A 62 6.49 8.66 11.42
C PHE A 62 6.41 8.22 12.90
N LEU A 63 7.23 7.25 13.31
CA LEU A 63 7.29 6.71 14.67
C LEU A 63 7.58 7.80 15.74
N PRO A 64 8.53 8.73 15.55
CA PRO A 64 8.78 9.83 16.47
C PRO A 64 7.55 10.71 16.67
N ILE A 65 6.80 11.01 15.59
CA ILE A 65 5.59 11.83 15.65
C ILE A 65 4.53 11.13 16.52
N ALA A 66 4.30 9.83 16.28
CA ALA A 66 3.41 9.04 17.13
C ALA A 66 3.86 9.03 18.59
N GLY A 67 5.18 8.92 18.84
CA GLY A 67 5.78 9.01 20.17
C GLY A 67 5.47 10.33 20.87
N PHE A 68 5.64 11.48 20.19
CA PHE A 68 5.31 12.79 20.74
C PHE A 68 3.82 12.95 21.04
N VAL A 69 2.94 12.42 20.19
CA VAL A 69 1.48 12.44 20.43
C VAL A 69 1.12 11.64 21.68
N VAL A 70 1.70 10.44 21.84
CA VAL A 70 1.48 9.62 23.05
C VAL A 70 2.02 10.33 24.28
N LEU A 71 3.22 10.91 24.20
CA LEU A 71 3.83 11.66 25.30
C LEU A 71 2.96 12.85 25.73
N ALA A 72 2.49 13.65 24.77
CA ALA A 72 1.58 14.77 25.02
C ALA A 72 0.26 14.31 25.66
N LYS A 73 -0.31 13.20 25.19
CA LYS A 73 -1.52 12.61 25.76
C LYS A 73 -1.32 12.17 27.21
N VAL A 74 -0.19 11.54 27.52
CA VAL A 74 0.16 11.12 28.88
C VAL A 74 0.34 12.33 29.79
N LEU A 75 1.06 13.36 29.35
CA LEU A 75 1.25 14.61 30.11
C LEU A 75 -0.08 15.30 30.41
N CYS A 76 -0.94 15.44 29.40
CA CYS A 76 -2.26 16.06 29.55
C CYS A 76 -3.15 15.27 30.53
N THR A 77 -3.12 13.94 30.45
CA THR A 77 -3.87 13.07 31.36
C THR A 77 -3.32 13.13 32.79
N ARG A 78 -1.99 13.25 32.93
CA ARG A 78 -1.31 13.35 34.23
C ARG A 78 -1.61 14.68 34.91
N MET A 79 -1.57 15.79 34.18
CA MET A 79 -1.91 17.12 34.69
C MET A 79 -3.38 17.22 35.11
N ARG A 80 -4.30 16.63 34.35
CA ARG A 80 -5.73 16.57 34.71
C ARG A 80 -6.02 15.77 35.98
N LYS A 81 -5.13 14.86 36.40
CA LYS A 81 -5.28 14.13 37.67
C LYS A 81 -4.80 14.92 38.90
N TRP A 82 -4.13 16.05 38.71
CA TRP A 82 -3.59 16.91 39.78
C TRP A 82 -4.38 18.21 39.96
N LEU A 83 -5.35 18.49 39.08
CA LEU A 83 -6.33 19.56 39.18
C LEU A 83 -7.66 18.97 39.68
#